data_AF-A0A0S8JL03-F1
#
_entry.id   AF-A0A0S8JL03-F1
#
_cell.length_a   1.000
_cell.length_b   1.000
_cell.length_c   1.000
_cell.angle_alpha   90.00
_cell.angle_beta   90.00
_cell.angle_gamma   90.00
#
_symmetry.space_group_name_H-M   'P 1'
#
loop_
_entity.id
_entity.type
_entity.pdbx_description
1 polymer ?
#
loop_
_entity_poly.entity_id
_entity_poly.type
_entity_poly.pdbx_seq_one_letter_code
_entity_poly.pdbx_strand_id
1 'polypeptide(L)'
;MGLPLLCNQVSSAQDLNKKLNLSLKNVVNLAIAQSTSMKYVQNRNVNYYWRYQNFRTGFRPQLILNGDLPDYNHTTEPITQPDGSVEFRQVSNIQMFANVALSQSIPLTGTYIYAASSVYRIEDFYNNNIEFSGTPISIGFVQPVFAYNSMKWSKRTEPLIYEESMKEFLESIEEISLRAAQYFFRYLRIQTNFNLAQSNLKNSNDNLKIAETRRELGTISENDFSRIRLSVINAQKALNKARMDLKNADFELKTYIQLEPEQEIELEMPLDIFLFKIDMDKALAEALENRKETPEYERRLIEADRQLTWAKRNSGLSATLRGSYGMSNASST
;
A
#
# COMPACT_ATOMS: atom_id res chain seq x y z
N MET A 1 -13.39 -13.75 -17.45
CA MET A 1 -12.30 -14.54 -18.06
C MET A 1 -11.33 -14.91 -16.96
N GLY A 2 -11.41 -16.16 -16.49
CA GLY A 2 -10.57 -16.68 -15.41
C GLY A 2 -9.20 -17.07 -15.95
N LEU A 3 -8.15 -16.59 -15.31
CA LEU A 3 -6.79 -17.07 -15.52
C LEU A 3 -6.54 -18.26 -14.57
N PRO A 4 -5.96 -19.37 -15.05
CA PRO A 4 -5.67 -20.53 -14.23
C PRO A 4 -4.43 -20.29 -13.37
N LEU A 5 -4.52 -20.73 -12.12
CA LEU A 5 -3.40 -20.99 -11.21
C LEU A 5 -2.43 -21.99 -11.86
N LEU A 6 -1.23 -21.54 -12.19
CA LEU A 6 -0.08 -22.41 -12.43
C LEU A 6 0.87 -22.26 -11.24
N CYS A 7 0.60 -23.06 -10.21
CA CYS A 7 1.55 -23.33 -9.14
C CYS A 7 2.52 -24.40 -9.66
N ASN A 8 3.61 -23.97 -10.30
CA ASN A 8 4.77 -24.82 -10.55
C ASN A 8 5.89 -24.38 -9.61
N GLN A 9 5.82 -24.85 -8.36
CA GLN A 9 7.00 -24.88 -7.51
C GLN A 9 7.82 -26.12 -7.88
N VAL A 10 8.75 -25.93 -8.80
CA VAL A 10 9.93 -26.79 -8.88
C VAL A 10 10.82 -26.37 -7.70
N SER A 11 10.61 -26.99 -6.54
CA SER A 11 11.60 -26.98 -5.48
C SER A 11 12.82 -27.75 -5.95
N SER A 12 13.74 -27.06 -6.61
CA SER A 12 15.14 -27.47 -6.53
C SER A 12 15.56 -27.28 -5.08
N ALA A 13 15.67 -28.39 -4.35
CA ALA A 13 16.47 -28.45 -3.13
C ALA A 13 17.90 -28.04 -3.52
N GLN A 14 18.20 -26.74 -3.41
CA GLN A 14 19.57 -26.26 -3.46
C GLN A 14 20.25 -26.73 -2.17
N ASP A 15 21.49 -27.21 -2.30
CA ASP A 15 22.36 -27.59 -1.20
C ASP A 15 22.36 -26.54 -0.09
N LEU A 16 21.58 -26.76 0.97
CA LEU A 16 21.50 -25.94 2.19
C LEU A 16 22.84 -25.84 2.95
N ASN A 17 23.88 -26.57 2.50
CA ASN A 17 25.22 -26.54 3.06
C ASN A 17 26.21 -25.64 2.31
N LYS A 18 25.78 -24.91 1.27
CA LYS A 18 26.67 -24.00 0.55
C LYS A 18 26.65 -22.61 1.18
N LYS A 19 27.78 -22.20 1.77
CA LYS A 19 28.02 -20.85 2.27
C LYS A 19 27.79 -19.83 1.15
N LEU A 20 26.88 -18.89 1.37
CA LEU A 20 26.49 -17.89 0.37
C LEU A 20 27.33 -16.63 0.53
N ASN A 21 28.15 -16.33 -0.47
CA ASN A 21 28.92 -15.09 -0.51
C ASN A 21 28.04 -13.96 -1.07
N LEU A 22 27.88 -12.90 -0.29
CA LEU A 22 27.02 -11.77 -0.64
C LEU A 22 27.85 -10.49 -0.73
N SER A 23 27.79 -9.84 -1.88
CA SER A 23 28.27 -8.46 -2.06
C SER A 23 27.22 -7.44 -1.58
N LEU A 24 27.62 -6.19 -1.42
CA LEU A 24 26.70 -5.08 -1.10
C LEU A 24 25.54 -5.00 -2.12
N LYS A 25 25.86 -5.15 -3.41
CA LYS A 25 24.85 -5.14 -4.48
C LYS A 25 23.85 -6.28 -4.33
N ASN A 26 24.31 -7.48 -3.95
CA ASN A 26 23.42 -8.63 -3.74
C ASN A 26 22.47 -8.36 -2.57
N VAL A 27 22.98 -7.84 -1.44
CA VAL A 27 22.16 -7.53 -0.26
C VAL A 27 21.12 -6.46 -0.55
N VAL A 28 21.49 -5.38 -1.24
CA VAL A 28 20.55 -4.33 -1.65
C VAL A 28 19.49 -4.90 -2.60
N ASN A 29 19.89 -5.70 -3.61
CA ASN A 29 18.95 -6.30 -4.54
C ASN A 29 17.98 -7.27 -3.84
N LEU A 30 18.44 -8.08 -2.89
CA LEU A 30 17.58 -8.95 -2.09
C LEU A 30 16.61 -8.14 -1.23
N ALA A 31 17.07 -7.05 -0.62
CA ALA A 31 16.19 -6.15 0.13
C ALA A 31 15.08 -5.56 -0.76
N ILE A 32 15.43 -5.09 -1.96
CA ILE A 32 14.47 -4.54 -2.93
C ILE A 32 13.57 -5.64 -3.51
N ALA A 33 14.04 -6.88 -3.65
CA ALA A 33 13.25 -7.94 -4.26
C ALA A 33 12.20 -8.53 -3.30
N GLN A 34 12.56 -8.75 -2.03
CA GLN A 34 11.77 -9.61 -1.14
C GLN A 34 11.56 -9.12 0.29
N SER A 35 12.20 -8.00 0.72
CA SER A 35 12.03 -7.52 2.09
C SER A 35 10.56 -7.20 2.41
N THR A 36 10.18 -7.36 3.68
CA THR A 36 8.83 -6.98 4.15
C THR A 36 8.57 -5.49 3.96
N SER A 37 9.60 -4.65 4.17
CA SER A 37 9.52 -3.21 3.93
C SER A 37 9.19 -2.91 2.47
N MET A 38 9.82 -3.61 1.51
CA MET A 38 9.49 -3.44 0.10
C MET A 38 8.06 -3.90 -0.20
N LYS A 39 7.64 -5.06 0.31
CA LYS A 39 6.25 -5.55 0.10
C LYS A 39 5.22 -4.53 0.59
N TYR A 40 5.46 -3.90 1.74
CA TYR A 40 4.59 -2.84 2.26
C TYR A 40 4.53 -1.64 1.30
N VAL A 41 5.68 -1.17 0.82
CA VAL A 41 5.80 -0.03 -0.10
C VAL A 41 5.15 -0.34 -1.46
N GLN A 42 5.31 -1.54 -1.99
CA GLN A 42 4.65 -2.01 -3.21
C GLN A 42 3.13 -2.02 -3.06
N ASN A 43 2.62 -2.59 -1.96
CA ASN A 43 1.18 -2.61 -1.68
C ASN A 43 0.62 -1.19 -1.57
N ARG A 44 1.34 -0.28 -0.91
CA ARG A 44 0.96 1.13 -0.81
C ARG A 44 0.89 1.78 -2.19
N ASN A 45 1.87 1.58 -3.06
CA ASN A 45 1.87 2.09 -4.43
C ASN A 45 0.68 1.55 -5.25
N VAL A 46 0.41 0.25 -5.16
CA VAL A 46 -0.75 -0.38 -5.82
C VAL A 46 -2.07 0.21 -5.32
N ASN A 47 -2.19 0.48 -4.01
CA ASN A 47 -3.38 1.13 -3.45
C ASN A 47 -3.59 2.54 -4.01
N TYR A 48 -2.52 3.36 -4.10
CA TYR A 48 -2.62 4.69 -4.69
C TYR A 48 -2.93 4.66 -6.19
N TYR A 49 -2.37 3.68 -6.92
CA TYR A 49 -2.74 3.46 -8.32
C TYR A 49 -4.23 3.16 -8.47
N TRP A 50 -4.77 2.18 -7.72
CA TRP A 50 -6.19 1.84 -7.80
C TRP A 50 -7.10 2.96 -7.31
N ARG A 51 -6.67 3.71 -6.29
CA ARG A 51 -7.37 4.93 -5.85
C ARG A 51 -7.48 5.94 -7.00
N TYR A 52 -6.39 6.21 -7.71
CA TYR A 52 -6.39 7.12 -8.85
C TYR A 52 -7.23 6.60 -10.03
N GLN A 53 -7.18 5.30 -10.33
CA GLN A 53 -8.03 4.72 -11.36
C GLN A 53 -9.52 4.79 -10.99
N ASN A 54 -9.87 4.50 -9.74
CA ASN A 54 -11.24 4.61 -9.23
C ASN A 54 -11.74 6.06 -9.29
N PHE A 55 -10.87 7.02 -8.96
CA PHE A 55 -11.19 8.42 -9.15
C PHE A 55 -11.51 8.75 -10.61
N ARG A 56 -10.68 8.27 -11.56
CA ARG A 56 -10.91 8.49 -13.00
C ARG A 56 -12.18 7.80 -13.49
N THR A 57 -12.49 6.61 -13.00
CA THR A 57 -13.71 5.87 -13.39
C THR A 57 -14.98 6.52 -12.84
N GLY A 58 -14.90 7.20 -11.69
CA GLY A 58 -16.01 7.96 -11.12
C GLY A 58 -16.54 9.12 -11.99
N PHE A 59 -15.76 9.57 -12.98
CA PHE A 59 -16.19 10.60 -13.96
C PHE A 59 -16.52 10.03 -15.35
N ARG A 60 -16.44 8.71 -15.51
CA ARG A 60 -16.91 8.04 -16.74
C ARG A 60 -18.42 7.79 -16.65
N PRO A 61 -19.11 7.61 -17.77
CA PRO A 61 -20.50 7.16 -17.74
C PRO A 61 -20.63 5.84 -16.98
N GLN A 62 -21.55 5.79 -16.02
CA GLN A 62 -21.84 4.62 -15.20
C GLN A 62 -23.21 4.08 -15.56
N LEU A 63 -23.28 2.80 -15.90
CA LEU A 63 -24.54 2.09 -16.13
C LEU A 63 -24.89 1.30 -14.87
N ILE A 64 -26.03 1.61 -14.28
CA ILE A 64 -26.53 0.99 -13.05
C ILE A 64 -27.86 0.33 -13.37
N LEU A 65 -27.99 -0.94 -13.01
CA LEU A 65 -29.26 -1.65 -13.00
C LEU A 65 -29.66 -1.83 -11.54
N ASN A 66 -30.78 -1.23 -11.15
CA ASN A 66 -31.40 -1.41 -9.85
C ASN A 66 -32.77 -2.06 -10.04
N GLY A 67 -33.20 -2.87 -9.09
CA GLY A 67 -34.54 -3.43 -9.14
C GLY A 67 -34.85 -4.26 -7.92
N ASP A 68 -36.14 -4.33 -7.61
CA ASP A 68 -36.71 -5.10 -6.51
C ASP A 68 -37.57 -6.19 -7.15
N LEU A 69 -37.12 -7.45 -7.04
CA LEU A 69 -37.72 -8.59 -7.74
C LEU A 69 -37.74 -9.84 -6.84
N PRO A 70 -38.91 -10.44 -6.54
CA PRO A 70 -40.23 -9.84 -6.28
C PRO A 70 -40.40 -9.34 -4.83
N ASP A 71 -41.18 -8.27 -4.64
CA ASP A 71 -41.60 -7.78 -3.32
C ASP A 71 -43.07 -8.14 -3.05
N TYR A 72 -43.32 -8.99 -2.04
CA TYR A 72 -44.67 -9.43 -1.67
C TYR A 72 -45.16 -8.66 -0.46
N ASN A 73 -46.24 -7.89 -0.65
CA ASN A 73 -46.90 -7.17 0.43
C ASN A 73 -48.25 -7.81 0.75
N HIS A 74 -48.47 -8.10 2.04
CA HIS A 74 -49.73 -8.63 2.55
C HIS A 74 -50.07 -7.96 3.88
N THR A 75 -50.83 -6.87 3.80
CA THR A 75 -51.10 -5.99 4.94
C THR A 75 -52.52 -5.44 4.88
N THR A 76 -53.02 -4.95 6.01
CA THR A 76 -54.32 -4.27 6.06
C THR A 76 -54.07 -2.76 6.07
N GLU A 77 -54.41 -2.09 4.98
CA GLU A 77 -54.20 -0.66 4.80
C GLU A 77 -55.54 0.10 4.78
N PRO A 78 -55.61 1.30 5.39
CA PRO A 78 -56.76 2.18 5.25
C PRO A 78 -56.76 2.82 3.84
N ILE A 79 -57.72 2.44 2.99
CA ILE A 79 -57.86 2.97 1.63
C ILE A 79 -59.02 3.96 1.57
N THR A 80 -58.76 5.16 1.07
CA THR A 80 -59.79 6.18 0.80
C THR A 80 -60.61 5.79 -0.42
N GLN A 81 -61.92 5.66 -0.24
CA GLN A 81 -62.85 5.29 -1.31
C GLN A 81 -63.21 6.51 -2.18
N PRO A 82 -63.77 6.31 -3.39
CA PRO A 82 -64.19 7.42 -4.26
C PRO A 82 -65.19 8.41 -3.63
N ASP A 83 -65.90 7.99 -2.58
CA ASP A 83 -66.85 8.81 -1.81
C ASP A 83 -66.23 9.58 -0.64
N GLY A 84 -64.92 9.42 -0.40
CA GLY A 84 -64.17 10.06 0.68
C GLY A 84 -64.20 9.33 2.03
N SER A 85 -64.90 8.21 2.16
CA SER A 85 -64.84 7.34 3.35
C SER A 85 -63.53 6.55 3.42
N VAL A 86 -63.13 6.11 4.61
CA VAL A 86 -61.92 5.30 4.83
C VAL A 86 -62.32 3.89 5.26
N GLU A 87 -61.86 2.90 4.51
CA GLU A 87 -62.11 1.49 4.79
C GLU A 87 -60.77 0.75 4.92
N PHE A 88 -60.64 -0.09 5.96
CA PHE A 88 -59.50 -0.98 6.09
C PHE A 88 -59.67 -2.16 5.15
N ARG A 89 -58.82 -2.25 4.14
CA ARG A 89 -58.81 -3.35 3.19
C ARG A 89 -57.50 -4.11 3.26
N GLN A 90 -57.61 -5.42 3.16
CA GLN A 90 -56.45 -6.28 3.02
C GLN A 90 -55.91 -6.11 1.60
N VAL A 91 -54.64 -5.72 1.49
CA VAL A 91 -53.92 -5.57 0.23
C VAL A 91 -52.95 -6.73 0.14
N SER A 92 -53.03 -7.49 -0.94
CA SER A 92 -52.16 -8.62 -1.23
C SER A 92 -51.66 -8.47 -2.66
N ASN A 93 -50.41 -8.05 -2.83
CA ASN A 93 -49.83 -7.83 -4.15
C ASN A 93 -48.37 -8.27 -4.24
N ILE A 94 -47.93 -8.56 -5.46
CA ILE A 94 -46.50 -8.62 -5.79
C ILE A 94 -46.14 -7.38 -6.60
N GLN A 95 -45.12 -6.68 -6.14
CA GLN A 95 -44.52 -5.54 -6.83
C GLN A 95 -43.17 -5.95 -7.39
N MET A 96 -42.88 -5.45 -8.58
CA MET A 96 -41.61 -5.64 -9.26
C MET A 96 -41.19 -4.32 -9.86
N PHE A 97 -39.95 -3.92 -9.61
CA PHE A 97 -39.37 -2.71 -10.17
C PHE A 97 -38.04 -3.06 -10.82
N ALA A 98 -37.80 -2.53 -12.02
CA ALA A 98 -36.48 -2.56 -12.63
C ALA A 98 -36.18 -1.20 -13.26
N ASN A 99 -35.00 -0.68 -12.99
CA ASN A 99 -34.49 0.58 -13.49
C ASN A 99 -33.07 0.43 -14.00
N VAL A 100 -32.86 0.79 -15.26
CA VAL A 100 -31.54 0.91 -15.87
C VAL A 100 -31.25 2.39 -16.03
N ALA A 101 -30.19 2.88 -15.41
CA ALA A 101 -29.77 4.28 -15.46
C ALA A 101 -28.32 4.40 -15.92
N LEU A 102 -28.08 5.21 -16.95
CA LEU A 102 -26.78 5.70 -17.37
C LEU A 102 -26.58 7.10 -16.77
N SER A 103 -25.51 7.31 -16.02
CA SER A 103 -25.22 8.61 -15.41
C SER A 103 -23.78 9.06 -15.60
N GLN A 104 -23.56 10.36 -15.65
CA GLN A 104 -22.23 10.95 -15.74
C GLN A 104 -22.15 12.26 -14.97
N SER A 105 -21.09 12.43 -14.20
CA SER A 105 -20.78 13.68 -13.50
C SER A 105 -19.81 14.53 -14.32
N ILE A 106 -20.07 15.83 -14.42
CA ILE A 106 -19.26 16.83 -15.15
C ILE A 106 -18.49 17.68 -14.11
N PRO A 107 -17.18 17.46 -13.91
CA PRO A 107 -16.44 18.10 -12.82
C PRO A 107 -16.35 19.62 -12.90
N LEU A 108 -16.38 20.18 -14.11
CA LEU A 108 -16.19 21.62 -14.32
C LEU A 108 -17.31 22.45 -13.66
N THR A 109 -18.55 21.98 -13.83
CA THR A 109 -19.76 22.65 -13.32
C THR A 109 -20.33 21.98 -12.08
N GLY A 110 -19.95 20.73 -11.80
CA GLY A 110 -20.58 19.90 -10.77
C GLY A 110 -21.92 19.33 -11.22
N THR A 111 -22.23 19.42 -12.52
CA THR A 111 -23.49 18.93 -13.09
C THR A 111 -23.50 17.41 -13.12
N TYR A 112 -24.60 16.82 -12.70
CA TYR A 112 -24.91 15.41 -12.86
C TYR A 112 -25.91 15.26 -14.00
N ILE A 113 -25.58 14.50 -15.04
CA ILE A 113 -26.49 14.16 -16.14
C ILE A 113 -26.85 12.68 -16.06
N TYR A 114 -28.09 12.34 -16.42
CA TYR A 114 -28.54 10.95 -16.42
C TYR A 114 -29.56 10.68 -17.53
N ALA A 115 -29.59 9.44 -17.97
CA ALA A 115 -30.63 8.86 -18.81
C ALA A 115 -31.06 7.53 -18.19
N ALA A 116 -32.35 7.30 -17.99
CA ALA A 116 -32.85 6.10 -17.34
C ALA A 116 -34.11 5.55 -18.01
N SER A 117 -34.25 4.24 -17.97
CA SER A 117 -35.45 3.49 -18.34
C SER A 117 -35.93 2.74 -17.11
N SER A 118 -37.23 2.78 -16.82
CA SER A 118 -37.82 2.00 -15.74
C SER A 118 -39.07 1.26 -16.18
N VAL A 119 -39.30 0.13 -15.54
CA VAL A 119 -40.54 -0.64 -15.60
C VAL A 119 -40.94 -1.00 -14.18
N TYR A 120 -42.24 -0.91 -13.94
CA TYR A 120 -42.91 -1.26 -12.71
C TYR A 120 -44.05 -2.20 -13.06
N ARG A 121 -44.12 -3.33 -12.36
CA ARG A 121 -45.21 -4.31 -12.50
C ARG A 121 -45.82 -4.49 -11.12
N ILE A 122 -47.15 -4.46 -11.08
CA ILE A 122 -47.91 -4.82 -9.90
C ILE A 122 -48.91 -5.91 -10.27
N GLU A 123 -48.99 -6.93 -9.43
CA GLU A 123 -49.96 -8.01 -9.53
C GLU A 123 -50.80 -8.01 -8.27
N ASP A 124 -52.09 -7.73 -8.42
CA ASP A 124 -53.07 -7.75 -7.33
C ASP A 124 -53.73 -9.13 -7.27
N PHE A 125 -53.55 -9.83 -6.14
CA PHE A 125 -54.10 -11.18 -5.95
C PHE A 125 -55.61 -11.21 -5.67
N TYR A 126 -56.19 -10.11 -5.20
CA TYR A 126 -57.64 -10.05 -4.92
C TYR A 126 -58.44 -9.83 -6.19
N ASN A 127 -57.98 -8.89 -7.03
CA ASN A 127 -58.64 -8.56 -8.30
C ASN A 127 -58.13 -9.39 -9.48
N ASN A 128 -57.10 -10.23 -9.26
CA ASN A 128 -56.42 -11.03 -10.28
C ASN A 128 -56.02 -10.19 -11.51
N ASN A 129 -55.52 -8.99 -11.25
CA ASN A 129 -55.17 -7.99 -12.25
C ASN A 129 -53.65 -7.79 -12.26
N ILE A 130 -53.08 -7.63 -13.45
CA ILE A 130 -51.67 -7.36 -13.64
C ILE A 130 -51.55 -6.05 -14.41
N GLU A 131 -50.89 -5.09 -13.77
CA GLU A 131 -50.64 -3.77 -14.34
C GLU A 131 -49.16 -3.53 -14.55
N PHE A 132 -48.84 -2.90 -15.67
CA PHE A 132 -47.50 -2.47 -16.03
C PHE A 132 -47.48 -0.95 -16.20
N SER A 133 -46.52 -0.31 -15.56
CA SER A 133 -46.21 1.10 -15.75
C SER A 133 -44.73 1.24 -16.08
N GLY A 134 -44.41 1.97 -17.14
CA GLY A 134 -43.05 2.10 -17.62
C GLY A 134 -42.72 3.52 -18.01
N THR A 135 -41.47 3.91 -17.78
CA THR A 135 -40.87 5.12 -18.35
C THR A 135 -39.75 4.66 -19.29
N PRO A 136 -40.03 4.46 -20.61
CA PRO A 136 -39.05 3.88 -21.52
C PRO A 136 -37.77 4.69 -21.64
N ILE A 137 -37.90 6.02 -21.61
CA ILE A 137 -36.76 6.94 -21.62
C ILE A 137 -37.11 8.14 -20.73
N SER A 138 -36.20 8.43 -19.80
CA SER A 138 -36.13 9.68 -19.04
C SER A 138 -34.70 10.21 -19.14
N ILE A 139 -34.54 11.50 -19.42
CA ILE A 139 -33.24 12.17 -19.45
C ILE A 139 -33.35 13.39 -18.56
N GLY A 140 -32.31 13.64 -17.76
CA GLY A 140 -32.29 14.82 -16.92
C GLY A 140 -30.90 15.25 -16.52
N PHE A 141 -30.86 16.41 -15.87
CA PHE A 141 -29.65 16.95 -15.29
C PHE A 141 -29.95 17.67 -13.98
N VAL A 142 -28.95 17.69 -13.10
CA VAL A 142 -28.95 18.40 -11.83
C VAL A 142 -27.65 19.19 -11.76
N GLN A 143 -27.74 20.51 -11.80
CA GLN A 143 -26.60 21.41 -11.74
C GLN A 143 -26.68 22.26 -10.46
N PRO A 144 -25.75 22.08 -9.51
CA PRO A 144 -25.61 23.05 -8.43
C PRO A 144 -25.10 24.38 -9.01
N VAL A 145 -25.78 25.47 -8.66
CA VAL A 145 -25.43 26.85 -9.05
C VAL A 145 -25.06 27.61 -7.78
N PHE A 146 -23.95 28.34 -7.83
CA PHE A 146 -23.36 29.06 -6.68
C PHE A 146 -22.94 28.21 -5.48
N ALA A 147 -23.20 26.90 -5.47
CA ALA A 147 -22.74 25.99 -4.43
C ALA A 147 -21.25 25.58 -4.60
N TYR A 148 -20.69 24.97 -3.56
CA TYR A 148 -19.34 24.41 -3.58
C TYR A 148 -19.26 23.19 -4.52
N ASN A 149 -18.35 23.24 -5.50
CA ASN A 149 -18.11 22.15 -6.44
C ASN A 149 -16.91 21.30 -5.99
N SER A 150 -17.17 20.23 -5.25
CA SER A 150 -16.14 19.28 -4.78
C SER A 150 -15.41 18.60 -5.93
N MET A 151 -16.12 18.22 -6.99
CA MET A 151 -15.57 17.49 -8.14
C MET A 151 -14.47 18.28 -8.86
N LYS A 152 -14.66 19.60 -9.02
CA LYS A 152 -13.64 20.49 -9.60
C LYS A 152 -12.34 20.47 -8.79
N TRP A 153 -12.45 20.54 -7.46
CA TRP A 153 -11.28 20.54 -6.59
C TRP A 153 -10.61 19.17 -6.55
N SER A 154 -11.37 18.09 -6.44
CA SER A 154 -10.80 16.73 -6.48
C SER A 154 -10.10 16.45 -7.81
N LYS A 155 -10.60 16.96 -8.95
CA LYS A 155 -9.93 16.86 -10.26
C LYS A 155 -8.58 17.57 -10.32
N ARG A 156 -8.37 18.58 -9.49
CA ARG A 156 -7.08 19.29 -9.35
C ARG A 156 -6.14 18.57 -8.39
N THR A 157 -6.65 18.08 -7.26
CA THR A 157 -5.80 17.51 -6.21
C THR A 157 -5.43 16.04 -6.44
N GLU A 158 -6.33 15.21 -6.97
CA GLU A 158 -6.08 13.76 -7.06
C GLU A 158 -4.88 13.38 -7.96
N PRO A 159 -4.63 14.05 -9.11
CA PRO A 159 -3.40 13.81 -9.88
C PRO A 159 -2.13 14.11 -9.08
N LEU A 160 -2.12 15.19 -8.29
CA LEU A 160 -0.98 15.54 -7.43
C LEU A 160 -0.77 14.53 -6.30
N ILE A 161 -1.85 14.00 -5.72
CA ILE A 161 -1.78 12.91 -4.73
C ILE A 161 -1.16 11.65 -5.35
N TYR A 162 -1.54 11.33 -6.59
CA TYR A 162 -0.96 10.20 -7.30
C TYR A 162 0.52 10.44 -7.61
N GLU A 163 0.89 11.62 -8.10
CA GLU A 163 2.30 12.01 -8.32
C GLU A 163 3.14 11.94 -7.04
N GLU A 164 2.64 12.51 -5.94
CA GLU A 164 3.24 12.45 -4.60
C GLU A 164 3.52 10.99 -4.20
N SER A 165 2.56 10.10 -4.42
CA SER A 165 2.72 8.67 -4.09
C SER A 165 3.77 7.95 -4.96
N MET A 166 3.94 8.36 -6.23
CA MET A 166 4.97 7.78 -7.09
C MET A 166 6.37 8.22 -6.66
N LYS A 167 6.54 9.49 -6.29
CA LYS A 167 7.81 10.00 -5.77
C LYS A 167 8.14 9.39 -4.41
N GLU A 168 7.15 9.29 -3.52
CA GLU A 168 7.31 8.61 -2.23
C GLU A 168 7.68 7.13 -2.38
N PHE A 169 7.18 6.44 -3.41
CA PHE A 169 7.57 5.06 -3.71
C PHE A 169 9.07 4.94 -4.04
N LEU A 170 9.60 5.85 -4.86
CA LEU A 170 11.03 5.89 -5.20
C LEU A 170 11.90 6.21 -3.98
N GLU A 171 11.56 7.25 -3.22
CA GLU A 171 12.26 7.59 -1.97
C GLU A 171 12.26 6.42 -0.98
N SER A 172 11.15 5.69 -0.89
CA SER A 172 11.05 4.52 -0.02
C SER A 172 11.98 3.38 -0.47
N ILE A 173 12.17 3.18 -1.78
CA ILE A 173 13.16 2.22 -2.30
C ILE A 173 14.58 2.65 -1.95
N GLU A 174 14.88 3.94 -2.06
CA GLU A 174 16.19 4.50 -1.68
C GLU A 174 16.45 4.30 -0.18
N GLU A 175 15.46 4.56 0.68
CA GLU A 175 15.58 4.34 2.13
C GLU A 175 15.78 2.86 2.47
N ILE A 176 15.05 1.95 1.82
CA ILE A 176 15.23 0.50 1.96
C ILE A 176 16.66 0.10 1.53
N SER A 177 17.13 0.64 0.42
CA SER A 177 18.48 0.37 -0.09
C SER A 177 19.56 0.87 0.88
N LEU A 178 19.38 2.06 1.44
CA LEU A 178 20.27 2.64 2.44
C LEU A 178 20.31 1.77 3.71
N ARG A 179 19.15 1.35 4.22
CA ARG A 179 19.06 0.47 5.40
C ARG A 179 19.71 -0.88 5.13
N ALA A 180 19.51 -1.47 3.93
CA ALA A 180 20.19 -2.69 3.52
C ALA A 180 21.73 -2.54 3.57
N ALA A 181 22.24 -1.42 3.05
CA ALA A 181 23.66 -1.10 3.09
C ALA A 181 24.18 -0.93 4.53
N GLN A 182 23.41 -0.30 5.42
CA GLN A 182 23.76 -0.18 6.84
C GLN A 182 23.85 -1.54 7.53
N TYR A 183 22.89 -2.44 7.29
CA TYR A 183 22.94 -3.81 7.82
C TYR A 183 24.14 -4.59 7.26
N PHE A 184 24.43 -4.45 5.97
CA PHE A 184 25.59 -5.04 5.32
C PHE A 184 26.90 -4.61 6.02
N PHE A 185 27.15 -3.30 6.13
CA PHE A 185 28.40 -2.81 6.75
C PHE A 185 28.48 -3.12 8.25
N ARG A 186 27.33 -3.14 8.95
CA ARG A 186 27.29 -3.56 10.35
C ARG A 186 27.71 -5.02 10.51
N TYR A 187 27.15 -5.93 9.70
CA TYR A 187 27.54 -7.34 9.70
C TYR A 187 29.01 -7.50 9.35
N LEU A 188 29.49 -6.86 8.26
CA LEU A 188 30.88 -6.96 7.80
C LEU A 188 31.87 -6.54 8.89
N ARG A 189 31.57 -5.45 9.61
CA ARG A 189 32.37 -5.00 10.76
C ARG A 189 32.41 -6.06 11.86
N ILE A 190 31.27 -6.64 12.20
CA ILE A 190 31.16 -7.65 13.27
C ILE A 190 31.86 -8.96 12.88
N GLN A 191 31.71 -9.38 11.62
CA GLN A 191 32.43 -10.52 11.04
C GLN A 191 33.95 -10.32 11.11
N THR A 192 34.42 -9.12 10.76
CA THR A 192 35.85 -8.76 10.87
C THR A 192 36.33 -8.85 12.33
N ASN A 193 35.55 -8.33 13.29
CA ASN A 193 35.87 -8.43 14.71
C ASN A 193 35.91 -9.87 15.22
N PHE A 194 35.01 -10.73 14.75
CA PHE A 194 35.01 -12.16 15.06
C PHE A 194 36.28 -12.85 14.54
N ASN A 195 36.66 -12.60 13.28
CA ASN A 195 37.88 -13.14 12.69
C ASN A 195 39.14 -12.67 13.43
N LEU A 196 39.16 -11.40 13.86
CA LEU A 196 40.25 -10.85 14.69
C LEU A 196 40.31 -11.51 16.06
N ALA A 197 39.17 -11.69 16.74
CA ALA A 197 39.12 -12.35 18.05
C ALA A 197 39.57 -13.82 17.97
N GLN A 198 39.22 -14.52 16.89
CA GLN A 198 39.65 -15.89 16.64
C GLN A 198 41.18 -15.96 16.45
N SER A 199 41.74 -15.04 15.67
CA SER A 199 43.18 -14.92 15.45
C SER A 199 43.93 -14.60 16.76
N ASN A 200 43.39 -13.69 17.58
CA ASN A 200 43.97 -13.33 18.88
C ASN A 200 43.97 -14.50 19.88
N LEU A 201 42.92 -15.32 19.91
CA LEU A 201 42.88 -16.52 20.74
C LEU A 201 43.93 -17.54 20.28
N LYS A 202 44.05 -17.76 18.97
CA LYS A 202 45.08 -18.64 18.40
C LYS A 202 46.49 -18.19 18.84
N ASN A 203 46.81 -16.90 18.65
CA ASN A 203 48.09 -16.34 19.06
C ASN A 203 48.32 -16.43 20.58
N SER A 204 47.27 -16.25 21.39
CA SER A 204 47.37 -16.37 22.86
C SER A 204 47.65 -17.82 23.30
N ASN A 205 47.05 -18.80 22.63
CA ASN A 205 47.31 -20.22 22.88
C ASN A 205 48.74 -20.63 22.46
N ASP A 206 49.22 -20.12 21.32
CA ASP A 206 50.59 -20.34 20.88
C ASP A 206 51.60 -19.79 21.92
N ASN A 207 51.32 -18.59 22.47
CA ASN A 207 52.11 -18.00 23.56
C ASN A 207 52.04 -18.81 24.86
N LEU A 208 50.87 -19.36 25.21
CA LEU A 208 50.72 -20.23 26.37
C LEU A 208 51.57 -21.49 26.24
N LYS A 209 51.57 -22.12 25.07
CA LYS A 209 52.39 -23.31 24.80
C LYS A 209 53.89 -23.03 24.97
N ILE A 210 54.37 -21.87 24.51
CA ILE A 210 55.76 -21.43 24.73
C ILE A 210 56.04 -21.22 26.23
N ALA A 211 55.09 -20.62 26.95
CA ALA A 211 55.22 -20.35 28.37
C ALA A 211 55.22 -21.65 29.21
N GLU A 212 54.44 -22.66 28.81
CA GLU A 212 54.43 -23.99 29.44
C GLU A 212 55.80 -24.65 29.35
N THR A 213 56.42 -24.66 28.16
CA THR A 213 57.80 -25.18 27.98
C THR A 213 58.81 -24.39 28.81
N ARG A 214 58.72 -23.06 28.85
CA ARG A 214 59.63 -22.24 29.67
C ARG A 214 59.49 -22.51 31.16
N ARG A 215 58.27 -22.81 31.62
CA ARG A 215 57.98 -23.16 33.02
C ARG A 215 58.57 -24.50 33.41
N GLU A 216 58.47 -25.50 32.53
CA GLU A 216 59.12 -26.81 32.71
C GLU A 216 60.65 -26.67 32.81
N LEU A 217 61.24 -25.73 32.07
CA LEU A 217 62.66 -25.41 32.12
C LEU A 217 63.06 -24.47 33.29
N GLY A 218 62.11 -24.00 34.09
CA GLY A 218 62.36 -23.07 35.22
C GLY A 218 62.77 -21.65 34.80
N THR A 219 62.48 -21.24 33.55
CA THR A 219 62.96 -19.99 32.94
C THR A 219 61.91 -18.86 32.90
N ILE A 220 60.74 -19.05 33.51
CA ILE A 220 59.66 -18.06 33.60
C ILE A 220 59.14 -18.00 35.03
N SER A 221 58.77 -16.80 35.50
CA SER A 221 58.16 -16.64 36.81
C SER A 221 56.70 -17.11 36.82
N GLU A 222 56.20 -17.58 37.97
CA GLU A 222 54.78 -17.94 38.14
C GLU A 222 53.85 -16.75 37.87
N ASN A 223 54.29 -15.52 38.12
CA ASN A 223 53.52 -14.31 37.82
C ASN A 223 53.37 -14.10 36.31
N ASP A 224 54.48 -14.18 35.55
CA ASP A 224 54.46 -14.02 34.10
C ASP A 224 53.67 -15.14 33.42
N PHE A 225 53.82 -16.38 33.89
CA PHE A 225 53.02 -17.51 33.43
C PHE A 225 51.52 -17.29 33.69
N SER A 226 51.16 -16.81 34.90
CA SER A 226 49.78 -16.50 35.26
C SER A 226 49.20 -15.37 34.40
N ARG A 227 50.00 -14.36 34.04
CA ARG A 227 49.59 -13.28 33.13
C ARG A 227 49.28 -13.80 31.72
N ILE A 228 50.08 -14.74 31.21
CA ILE A 228 49.84 -15.36 29.90
C ILE A 228 48.55 -16.19 29.93
N ARG A 229 48.32 -16.98 30.99
CA ARG A 229 47.04 -17.69 31.19
C ARG A 229 45.85 -16.74 31.22
N LEU A 230 45.96 -15.63 31.95
CA LEU A 230 44.92 -14.61 31.98
C LEU A 230 44.66 -14.01 30.59
N SER A 231 45.70 -13.80 29.78
CA SER A 231 45.56 -13.35 28.39
C SER A 231 44.74 -14.32 27.54
N VAL A 232 44.97 -15.63 27.67
CA VAL A 232 44.16 -16.68 26.99
C VAL A 232 42.70 -16.61 27.43
N ILE A 233 42.44 -16.52 28.74
CA ILE A 233 41.07 -16.43 29.29
C ILE A 233 40.36 -15.19 28.74
N ASN A 234 41.05 -14.05 28.68
CA ASN A 234 40.51 -12.81 28.13
C ASN A 234 40.24 -12.92 26.62
N ALA A 235 41.15 -13.54 25.85
CA ALA A 235 40.97 -13.78 24.42
C ALA A 235 39.77 -14.72 24.16
N GLN A 236 39.60 -15.76 24.98
CA GLN A 236 38.46 -16.67 24.88
C GLN A 236 37.14 -15.96 25.20
N LYS A 237 37.12 -15.12 26.23
CA LYS A 237 35.95 -14.26 26.56
C LYS A 237 35.60 -13.34 25.40
N ALA A 238 36.60 -12.69 24.79
CA ALA A 238 36.41 -11.81 23.65
C ALA A 238 35.85 -12.56 22.43
N LEU A 239 36.36 -13.76 22.13
CA LEU A 239 35.83 -14.60 21.04
C LEU A 239 34.38 -15.01 21.29
N ASN A 240 34.03 -15.40 22.52
CA ASN A 240 32.66 -15.77 22.86
C ASN A 240 31.69 -14.59 22.68
N LYS A 241 32.10 -13.38 23.07
CA LYS A 241 31.33 -12.15 22.83
C LYS A 241 31.17 -11.89 21.32
N ALA A 242 32.27 -11.90 20.57
CA ALA A 242 32.24 -11.66 19.13
C ALA A 242 31.39 -12.68 18.38
N ARG A 243 31.36 -13.94 18.83
CA ARG A 243 30.48 -14.99 18.28
C ARG A 243 28.99 -14.66 18.50
N MET A 244 28.63 -14.17 19.68
CA MET A 244 27.25 -13.77 19.97
C MET A 244 26.85 -12.52 19.17
N ASP A 245 27.75 -11.54 19.08
CA ASP A 245 27.53 -10.34 18.27
C ASP A 245 27.34 -10.71 16.78
N LEU A 246 28.13 -11.67 16.26
CA LEU A 246 27.99 -12.18 14.90
C LEU A 246 26.63 -12.85 14.67
N LYS A 247 26.17 -13.70 15.60
CA LYS A 247 24.84 -14.32 15.51
C LYS A 247 23.71 -13.29 15.49
N ASN A 248 23.82 -12.23 16.30
CA ASN A 248 22.82 -11.16 16.31
C ASN A 248 22.83 -10.37 15.00
N ALA A 249 24.01 -10.05 14.47
CA ALA A 249 24.14 -9.36 13.20
C ALA A 249 23.63 -10.19 12.01
N ASP A 250 23.89 -11.50 12.04
CA ASP A 250 23.40 -12.48 11.09
C ASP A 250 21.87 -12.53 11.07
N PHE A 251 21.25 -12.68 12.24
CA PHE A 251 19.81 -12.69 12.38
C PHE A 251 19.17 -11.39 11.87
N GLU A 252 19.71 -10.23 12.23
CA GLU A 252 19.17 -8.94 11.80
C GLU A 252 19.26 -8.75 10.28
N LEU A 253 20.41 -9.07 9.67
CA LEU A 253 20.58 -8.96 8.23
C LEU A 253 19.63 -9.90 7.50
N LYS A 254 19.63 -11.20 7.86
CA LYS A 254 18.78 -12.22 7.23
C LYS A 254 17.30 -11.89 7.34
N THR A 255 16.86 -11.45 8.51
CA THR A 255 15.46 -11.02 8.74
C THR A 255 15.10 -9.84 7.83
N TYR A 256 16.01 -8.88 7.66
CA TYR A 256 15.76 -7.70 6.83
C TYR A 256 15.63 -8.06 5.35
N ILE A 257 16.54 -8.89 4.83
CA ILE A 257 16.54 -9.32 3.43
C ILE A 257 15.71 -10.58 3.16
N GLN A 258 15.02 -11.10 4.16
CA GLN A 258 14.20 -12.33 4.11
C GLN A 258 14.95 -13.54 3.54
N LEU A 259 16.12 -13.82 4.10
CA LEU A 259 16.83 -15.10 3.89
C LEU A 259 16.44 -16.11 4.97
N GLU A 260 16.50 -17.39 4.61
CA GLU A 260 16.26 -18.50 5.53
C GLU A 260 17.25 -18.46 6.71
N PRO A 261 16.81 -18.73 7.95
CA PRO A 261 17.67 -18.68 9.14
C PRO A 261 18.88 -19.62 9.05
N GLU A 262 18.69 -20.81 8.47
CA GLU A 262 19.70 -21.88 8.38
C GLU A 262 20.77 -21.59 7.32
N GLN A 263 20.53 -20.68 6.39
CA GLN A 263 21.46 -20.38 5.30
C GLN A 263 22.73 -19.69 5.84
N GLU A 264 23.89 -20.33 5.72
CA GLU A 264 25.14 -19.66 6.07
C GLU A 264 25.50 -18.57 5.06
N ILE A 265 25.88 -17.39 5.55
CA ILE A 265 26.27 -16.24 4.72
C ILE A 265 27.68 -15.76 5.09
N GLU A 266 28.38 -15.21 4.11
CA GLU A 266 29.63 -14.48 4.29
C GLU A 266 29.60 -13.23 3.41
N LEU A 267 29.95 -12.08 3.99
CA LEU A 267 29.94 -10.83 3.24
C LEU A 267 31.31 -10.57 2.62
N GLU A 268 31.28 -10.21 1.35
CA GLU A 268 32.48 -9.82 0.62
C GLU A 268 32.82 -8.37 0.92
N MET A 269 34.05 -8.08 1.32
CA MET A 269 34.48 -6.70 1.57
C MET A 269 34.53 -5.92 0.24
N PRO A 270 33.81 -4.77 0.12
CA PRO A 270 33.91 -3.94 -1.07
C PRO A 270 35.25 -3.21 -1.05
N LEU A 271 36.19 -3.62 -1.90
CA LEU A 271 37.52 -2.99 -2.03
C LEU A 271 37.51 -1.80 -3.00
N ASP A 272 36.47 -1.68 -3.82
CA ASP A 272 36.31 -0.62 -4.82
C ASP A 272 35.68 0.63 -4.19
N ILE A 273 36.48 1.41 -3.46
CA ILE A 273 36.07 2.72 -2.96
C ILE A 273 36.42 3.77 -4.01
N PHE A 274 35.40 4.33 -4.66
CA PHE A 274 35.58 5.44 -5.59
C PHE A 274 35.20 6.76 -4.92
N LEU A 275 36.16 7.69 -4.85
CA LEU A 275 35.88 9.07 -4.46
C LEU A 275 35.48 9.84 -5.72
N PHE A 276 34.26 10.37 -5.72
CA PHE A 276 33.78 11.26 -6.77
C PHE A 276 33.44 12.62 -6.19
N LYS A 277 33.54 13.66 -7.02
CA LYS A 277 33.10 15.01 -6.68
C LYS A 277 31.62 15.13 -6.99
N ILE A 278 30.83 15.59 -6.02
CA ILE A 278 29.42 15.90 -6.22
C ILE A 278 29.33 17.31 -6.80
N ASP A 279 28.64 17.43 -7.94
CA ASP A 279 28.21 18.72 -8.47
C ASP A 279 26.98 19.18 -7.67
N MET A 280 27.15 20.25 -6.89
CA MET A 280 26.12 20.76 -5.98
C MET A 280 24.90 21.31 -6.72
N ASP A 281 25.12 21.97 -7.87
CA ASP A 281 24.04 22.58 -8.63
C ASP A 281 23.18 21.49 -9.29
N LYS A 282 23.84 20.47 -9.85
CA LYS A 282 23.15 19.29 -10.37
C LYS A 282 22.40 18.54 -9.27
N ALA A 283 23.03 18.31 -8.11
CA ALA A 283 22.40 17.61 -7.00
C ALA A 283 21.15 18.34 -6.48
N LEU A 284 21.20 19.66 -6.39
CA LEU A 284 20.05 20.46 -5.99
C LEU A 284 18.92 20.40 -7.02
N ALA A 285 19.23 20.49 -8.32
CA ALA A 285 18.24 20.37 -9.39
C ALA A 285 17.52 19.02 -9.35
N GLU A 286 18.29 17.92 -9.28
CA GLU A 286 17.75 16.56 -9.17
C GLU A 286 16.90 16.37 -7.91
N ALA A 287 17.33 16.93 -6.77
CA ALA A 287 16.56 16.89 -5.53
C ALA A 287 15.23 17.62 -5.66
N LEU A 288 15.19 18.80 -6.28
CA LEU A 288 13.96 19.57 -6.47
C LEU A 288 12.96 18.88 -7.41
N GLU A 289 13.46 18.20 -8.44
CA GLU A 289 12.66 17.47 -9.42
C GLU A 289 12.05 16.20 -8.84
N ASN A 290 12.86 15.41 -8.12
CA ASN A 290 12.49 14.06 -7.68
C ASN A 290 11.81 14.00 -6.31
N ARG A 291 11.95 15.03 -5.47
CA ARG A 291 11.35 15.04 -4.12
C ARG A 291 9.82 15.02 -4.15
N LYS A 292 9.20 14.29 -3.22
CA LYS A 292 7.73 14.23 -3.09
C LYS A 292 7.10 15.54 -2.61
N GLU A 293 7.85 16.42 -1.94
CA GLU A 293 7.31 17.65 -1.34
C GLU A 293 6.88 18.67 -2.39
N THR A 294 7.44 18.62 -3.61
CA THR A 294 7.08 19.55 -4.69
C THR A 294 5.57 19.48 -5.03
N PRO A 295 5.01 18.33 -5.45
CA PRO A 295 3.56 18.20 -5.69
C PRO A 295 2.74 18.34 -4.40
N GLU A 296 3.30 17.98 -3.24
CA GLU A 296 2.64 18.15 -1.95
C GLU A 296 2.36 19.64 -1.64
N TYR A 297 3.36 20.51 -1.82
CA TYR A 297 3.20 21.94 -1.58
C TYR A 297 2.21 22.58 -2.54
N GLU A 298 2.24 22.21 -3.82
CA GLU A 298 1.23 22.65 -4.79
C GLU A 298 -0.18 22.22 -4.36
N ARG A 299 -0.34 20.95 -3.97
CA ARG A 299 -1.61 20.43 -3.47
C ARG A 299 -2.08 21.20 -2.23
N ARG A 300 -1.20 21.49 -1.27
CA ARG A 300 -1.54 22.27 -0.07
C ARG A 300 -2.06 23.67 -0.40
N LEU A 301 -1.49 24.34 -1.41
CA LEU A 301 -1.98 25.64 -1.90
C LEU A 301 -3.40 25.50 -2.48
N ILE A 302 -3.62 24.49 -3.32
CA ILE A 302 -4.95 24.20 -3.90
C ILE A 302 -5.97 23.85 -2.79
N GLU A 303 -5.55 23.13 -1.75
CA GLU A 303 -6.41 22.78 -0.62
C GLU A 303 -6.77 23.99 0.24
N ALA A 304 -5.86 24.94 0.43
CA ALA A 304 -6.14 26.20 1.11
C ALA A 304 -7.17 27.04 0.32
N ASP A 305 -6.98 27.16 -1.00
CA ASP A 305 -7.95 27.83 -1.88
C ASP A 305 -9.32 27.13 -1.89
N ARG A 306 -9.30 25.79 -1.85
CA ARG A 306 -10.50 24.96 -1.72
C ARG A 306 -11.24 25.25 -0.42
N GLN A 307 -10.53 25.31 0.71
CA GLN A 307 -11.11 25.62 2.01
C GLN A 307 -11.72 27.03 2.06
N LEU A 308 -11.01 28.02 1.53
CA LEU A 308 -11.53 29.39 1.39
C LEU A 308 -12.81 29.42 0.55
N THR A 309 -12.79 28.73 -0.60
CA THR A 309 -13.94 28.65 -1.50
C THR A 309 -15.11 27.93 -0.85
N TRP A 310 -14.86 26.82 -0.14
CA TRP A 310 -15.87 26.08 0.61
C TRP A 310 -16.53 26.98 1.67
N ALA A 311 -15.74 27.70 2.48
CA ALA A 311 -16.25 28.62 3.49
C ALA A 311 -17.12 29.74 2.88
N LYS A 312 -16.67 30.35 1.78
CA LYS A 312 -17.43 31.39 1.06
C LYS A 312 -18.71 30.88 0.42
N ARG A 313 -18.68 29.68 -0.15
CA ARG A 313 -19.82 29.10 -0.90
C ARG A 313 -20.87 28.50 0.03
N ASN A 314 -20.47 27.97 1.18
CA ASN A 314 -21.39 27.41 2.16
C ASN A 314 -22.11 28.48 3.01
N SER A 315 -21.51 29.66 3.15
CA SER A 315 -22.14 30.80 3.83
C SER A 315 -22.98 31.67 2.89
N GLY A 316 -22.90 31.44 1.58
CA GLY A 316 -23.58 32.22 0.55
C GLY A 316 -24.86 31.57 0.02
N LEU A 317 -25.50 32.26 -0.93
CA LEU A 317 -26.64 31.72 -1.67
C LEU A 317 -26.21 30.48 -2.47
N SER A 318 -26.98 29.40 -2.35
CA SER A 318 -26.87 28.21 -3.21
C SER A 318 -28.20 27.94 -3.89
N ALA A 319 -28.14 27.50 -5.15
CA ALA A 319 -29.31 27.10 -5.92
C ALA A 319 -29.01 25.78 -6.63
N THR A 320 -30.05 25.05 -7.03
CA THR A 320 -29.89 23.85 -7.86
C THR A 320 -30.80 23.97 -9.07
N LEU A 321 -30.21 23.98 -10.26
CA LEU A 321 -30.94 23.93 -11.51
C LEU A 321 -31.22 22.47 -11.85
N ARG A 322 -32.50 22.13 -12.06
CA ARG A 322 -32.93 20.78 -12.43
C ARG A 322 -33.74 20.87 -13.70
N GLY A 323 -33.51 19.93 -14.60
CA GLY A 323 -34.34 19.75 -15.80
C GLY A 323 -34.43 18.27 -16.12
N SER A 324 -35.63 17.82 -16.47
CA SER A 324 -35.86 16.43 -16.88
C SER A 324 -36.96 16.36 -17.93
N TYR A 325 -36.82 15.42 -18.85
CA TYR A 325 -37.82 15.07 -19.83
C TYR A 325 -37.98 13.54 -19.82
N GLY A 326 -39.22 13.05 -19.81
CA GLY A 326 -39.50 11.63 -19.85
C GLY A 326 -40.90 11.33 -20.39
N MET A 327 -41.07 10.11 -20.90
CA MET A 327 -42.36 9.61 -21.39
C MET A 327 -42.83 8.49 -20.47
N SER A 328 -44.05 8.56 -19.94
CA SER A 328 -44.66 7.50 -19.14
C SER A 328 -45.75 6.79 -19.93
N ASN A 329 -45.81 5.46 -19.83
CA ASN A 329 -46.89 4.65 -20.37
C ASN A 329 -47.41 3.69 -19.29
N ALA A 330 -48.72 3.52 -19.20
CA ALA A 330 -49.37 2.57 -18.29
C ALA A 330 -50.32 1.68 -19.09
N SER A 331 -50.30 0.38 -18.80
CA SER A 331 -51.19 -0.62 -19.40
C SER A 331 -51.72 -1.55 -18.31
N SER A 332 -53.02 -1.79 -18.31
CA SER A 332 -53.71 -2.80 -17.51
C SER A 332 -54.13 -3.97 -18.39
N THR A 333 -54.17 -5.19 -17.84
CA THR A 333 -54.56 -6.41 -18.60
C THR A 333 -55.73 -7.12 -17.98
#